data_AF-A0A9X9YDW6-F1
#
_entry.id   AF-A0A9X9YDW6-F1
#
_cell.length_a   1.000
_cell.length_b   1.000
_cell.length_c   1.000
_cell.angle_alpha   90.00
_cell.angle_beta   90.00
_cell.angle_gamma   90.00
#
_symmetry.space_group_name_H-M   'P 1'
#
loop_
_entity.id
_entity.type
_entity.pdbx_description
1 polymer ?
#
loop_
_entity_poly.entity_id
_entity_poly.type
_entity_poly.pdbx_seq_one_letter_code
_entity_poly.pdbx_strand_id
1 'polypeptide(L)'
;MGEDVSEVLDVIPAILRVLRTIRPKYGCRGCTDGVVQAKVLPRLIEGGMASTALVTHVVVSKFAWYLPLYRQVQILAGQGIHLDRATLAGWVKRAAWWLRSLYELQLRMIQAAPRVFCDETPMPVLDPGRHRPRICQFWAHAMDDQPWGGPSPPAVAYVFADGRGTKEIAGQLTGFSGILQVDVCGRPTKCKQNLTSEQACGRVLTCVRPRDATSTRRGPLWNAWIGSNSAMRALWHSSTC
;
A
#
# COMPACT_ATOMS: atom_id res chain seq x y z
N MET A 1 -37.36 -34.89 -15.81
CA MET A 1 -36.98 -35.20 -14.41
C MET A 1 -35.80 -34.27 -14.11
N GLY A 2 -36.04 -33.21 -13.34
CA GLY A 2 -35.04 -32.19 -13.03
C GLY A 2 -34.35 -32.46 -11.70
N GLU A 3 -33.16 -31.89 -11.52
CA GLU A 3 -32.38 -31.98 -10.29
C GLU A 3 -32.67 -30.79 -9.36
N ASP A 4 -32.64 -31.03 -8.06
CA ASP A 4 -32.78 -30.01 -7.02
C ASP A 4 -31.40 -29.79 -6.40
N VAL A 5 -30.85 -28.59 -6.55
CA VAL A 5 -29.48 -28.24 -6.12
C VAL A 5 -29.58 -27.29 -4.94
N SER A 6 -28.95 -27.64 -3.82
CA SER A 6 -28.77 -26.75 -2.68
C SER A 6 -27.29 -26.56 -2.38
N GLU A 7 -26.89 -25.31 -2.17
CA GLU A 7 -25.51 -24.92 -1.87
C GLU A 7 -25.44 -24.41 -0.42
N VAL A 8 -24.42 -24.84 0.31
CA VAL A 8 -24.15 -24.42 1.69
C VAL A 8 -22.73 -23.91 1.80
N LEU A 9 -22.55 -22.77 2.47
CA LEU A 9 -21.23 -22.18 2.72
C LEU A 9 -20.58 -22.85 3.93
N ASP A 10 -19.38 -23.39 3.73
CA ASP A 10 -18.53 -23.96 4.78
C ASP A 10 -17.22 -23.18 4.90
N VAL A 11 -16.52 -23.31 6.04
CA VAL A 11 -15.25 -22.62 6.31
C VAL A 11 -14.14 -23.63 6.58
N ILE A 12 -13.07 -23.53 5.76
CA ILE A 12 -11.79 -24.19 6.01
C ILE A 12 -10.77 -23.09 6.32
N PRO A 13 -10.25 -23.01 7.57
CA PRO A 13 -9.27 -21.99 7.92
C PRO A 13 -7.94 -22.22 7.20
N ALA A 14 -7.09 -21.19 7.15
CA ALA A 14 -5.78 -21.30 6.52
C ALA A 14 -4.92 -22.40 7.17
N ILE A 15 -4.46 -23.36 6.36
CA ILE A 15 -3.59 -24.46 6.78
C ILE A 15 -2.13 -24.04 6.55
N LEU A 16 -1.36 -23.99 7.64
CA LEU A 16 0.08 -23.73 7.58
C LEU A 16 0.85 -25.05 7.48
N ARG A 17 1.85 -25.06 6.60
CA ARG A 17 2.68 -26.24 6.34
C ARG A 17 4.15 -25.87 6.25
N VAL A 18 5.01 -26.80 6.67
CA VAL A 18 6.45 -26.68 6.52
C VAL A 18 6.87 -27.27 5.18
N LEU A 19 7.43 -26.44 4.30
CA LEU A 19 7.97 -26.88 3.02
C LEU A 19 9.44 -27.26 3.21
N ARG A 20 9.73 -28.57 3.23
CA ARG A 20 11.11 -29.09 3.36
C ARG A 20 11.66 -29.47 1.98
N THR A 21 12.64 -28.72 1.49
CA THR A 21 13.35 -29.04 0.24
C THR A 21 14.68 -29.72 0.55
N ILE A 22 14.80 -31.00 0.23
CA ILE A 22 16.03 -31.79 0.42
C ILE A 22 16.81 -31.78 -0.89
N ARG A 23 18.07 -31.33 -0.85
CA ARG A 23 18.97 -31.30 -2.00
C ARG A 23 20.18 -32.21 -1.73
N PRO A 24 20.16 -33.47 -2.18
CA PRO A 24 21.29 -34.36 -2.00
C PRO A 24 22.54 -33.79 -2.68
N LYS A 25 23.69 -34.02 -2.06
CA LYS A 25 25.01 -33.67 -2.57
C LYS A 25 25.63 -34.95 -3.11
N TYR A 26 26.03 -34.94 -4.37
CA TYR A 26 26.67 -36.07 -5.01
C TYR A 26 28.14 -35.75 -5.26
N GLY A 27 29.02 -36.70 -4.97
CA GLY A 27 30.44 -36.60 -5.29
C GLY A 27 30.93 -37.97 -5.75
N CYS A 28 31.67 -38.00 -6.85
CA CYS A 28 32.35 -39.20 -7.30
C CYS A 28 33.61 -39.40 -6.44
N ARG A 29 33.79 -40.60 -5.85
CA ARG A 29 34.98 -40.89 -5.02
C ARG A 29 36.27 -41.05 -5.83
N GLY A 30 36.17 -41.34 -7.12
CA GLY A 30 37.31 -41.55 -8.03
C GLY A 30 37.57 -40.39 -8.99
N CYS A 31 36.75 -39.34 -8.96
CA CYS A 31 36.84 -38.20 -9.88
C CYS A 31 37.17 -36.94 -9.08
N THR A 32 38.03 -36.06 -9.60
CA THR A 32 38.39 -34.77 -8.98
C THR A 32 37.33 -33.67 -9.19
N ASP A 33 36.22 -33.97 -9.88
CA ASP A 33 35.18 -33.02 -10.31
C ASP A 33 34.33 -32.40 -9.18
N GLY A 34 34.67 -32.66 -7.91
CA GLY A 34 34.05 -32.02 -6.76
C GLY A 34 32.63 -32.48 -6.45
N VAL A 35 32.00 -31.81 -5.48
CA VAL A 35 30.64 -32.12 -5.01
C VAL A 35 29.63 -31.33 -5.83
N VAL A 36 28.77 -32.04 -6.55
CA VAL A 36 27.68 -31.47 -7.36
C VAL A 36 26.39 -31.43 -6.52
N GLN A 37 25.71 -30.28 -6.54
CA GLN A 37 24.42 -30.09 -5.88
C GLN A 37 23.51 -29.23 -6.77
N ALA A 38 22.21 -29.57 -6.82
CA ALA A 38 21.22 -28.73 -7.50
C ALA A 38 21.18 -27.31 -6.90
N LYS A 39 21.09 -26.28 -7.76
CA LYS A 39 21.06 -24.86 -7.35
C LYS A 39 19.81 -24.57 -6.51
N VAL A 40 19.95 -23.69 -5.52
CA VAL A 40 18.81 -23.20 -4.72
C VAL A 40 17.92 -22.31 -5.61
N LEU A 41 16.61 -22.58 -5.63
CA LEU A 41 15.65 -21.66 -6.25
C LEU A 41 15.63 -20.34 -5.46
N PRO A 42 15.70 -19.16 -6.12
CA PRO A 42 15.65 -17.89 -5.43
C PRO A 42 14.35 -17.77 -4.60
N ARG A 43 14.47 -17.21 -3.40
CA ARG A 43 13.36 -16.99 -2.47
C ARG A 43 13.28 -15.51 -2.12
N LEU A 44 12.08 -15.05 -1.78
CA LEU A 44 11.84 -13.66 -1.35
C LEU A 44 12.77 -13.23 -0.20
N ILE A 45 12.99 -14.14 0.75
CA ILE A 45 13.95 -14.01 1.84
C ILE A 45 14.96 -15.14 1.70
N GLU A 46 16.20 -14.79 1.35
CA GLU A 46 17.29 -15.77 1.28
C GLU A 46 17.59 -16.35 2.66
N GLY A 47 17.66 -17.69 2.74
CA GLY A 47 17.85 -18.41 4.01
C GLY A 47 16.69 -18.29 5.02
N GLY A 48 15.62 -17.56 4.69
CA GLY A 48 14.50 -17.30 5.59
C GLY A 48 13.60 -18.52 5.81
N MET A 49 12.89 -18.50 6.94
CA MET A 49 11.88 -19.51 7.30
C MET A 49 10.59 -19.37 6.48
N ALA A 50 10.21 -18.13 6.13
CA ALA A 50 8.95 -17.86 5.44
C ALA A 50 9.04 -18.08 3.93
N SER A 51 8.03 -18.77 3.39
CA SER A 51 7.79 -18.83 1.96
C SER A 51 7.16 -17.52 1.48
N THR A 52 7.20 -17.27 0.16
CA THR A 52 6.52 -16.12 -0.45
C THR A 52 5.03 -16.10 -0.09
N ALA A 53 4.36 -17.26 -0.12
CA ALA A 53 2.94 -17.38 0.24
C ALA A 53 2.66 -16.95 1.69
N LEU A 54 3.51 -17.34 2.65
CA LEU A 54 3.35 -16.94 4.05
C LEU A 54 3.54 -15.43 4.22
N VAL A 55 4.56 -14.85 3.58
CA VAL A 55 4.79 -13.40 3.62
C VAL A 55 3.61 -12.65 3.00
N THR A 56 3.12 -13.10 1.84
CA THR A 56 1.93 -12.53 1.19
C THR A 56 0.72 -12.58 2.12
N HIS A 57 0.47 -13.72 2.77
CA HIS A 57 -0.63 -13.83 3.73
C HIS A 57 -0.51 -12.81 4.87
N VAL A 58 0.67 -12.69 5.49
CA VAL A 58 0.90 -11.72 6.59
C VAL A 58 0.68 -10.28 6.13
N VAL A 59 1.19 -9.91 4.96
CA VAL A 59 1.08 -8.56 4.38
C VAL A 59 -0.37 -8.24 4.01
N VAL A 60 -1.07 -9.15 3.32
CA VAL A 60 -2.48 -8.98 2.94
C VAL A 60 -3.36 -8.89 4.19
N SER A 61 -3.18 -9.78 5.16
CA SER A 61 -3.89 -9.73 6.43
C SER A 61 -3.67 -8.40 7.15
N LYS A 62 -2.45 -7.85 7.14
CA LYS A 62 -2.15 -6.56 7.78
C LYS A 62 -2.83 -5.39 7.08
N PHE A 63 -2.65 -5.27 5.76
CA PHE A 63 -2.99 -4.05 5.03
C PHE A 63 -4.37 -4.08 4.37
N ALA A 64 -4.84 -5.23 3.88
CA ALA A 64 -6.17 -5.36 3.28
C ALA A 64 -7.24 -5.67 4.33
N TRP A 65 -6.92 -6.50 5.32
CA TRP A 65 -7.88 -6.96 6.34
C TRP A 65 -7.68 -6.34 7.72
N TYR A 66 -6.84 -5.32 7.83
CA TYR A 66 -6.66 -4.55 9.06
C TYR A 66 -6.26 -5.39 10.28
N LEU A 67 -5.54 -6.50 10.07
CA LEU A 67 -5.15 -7.42 11.14
C LEU A 67 -3.73 -7.09 11.65
N PRO A 68 -3.59 -6.43 12.81
CA PRO A 68 -2.28 -5.98 13.29
C PRO A 68 -1.36 -7.17 13.61
N LEU A 69 -0.05 -6.97 13.48
CA LEU A 69 0.95 -8.04 13.55
C LEU A 69 0.92 -8.81 14.88
N TYR A 70 0.66 -8.15 15.99
CA TYR A 70 0.58 -8.83 17.29
C TYR A 70 -0.58 -9.84 17.33
N ARG A 71 -1.72 -9.49 16.70
CA ARG A 71 -2.89 -10.37 16.63
C ARG A 71 -2.65 -11.53 15.67
N GLN A 72 -1.94 -11.29 14.57
CA GLN A 72 -1.48 -12.37 13.69
C GLN A 72 -0.58 -13.35 14.44
N VAL A 73 0.38 -12.87 15.24
CA VAL A 73 1.23 -13.74 16.09
C VAL A 73 0.38 -14.59 17.04
N GLN A 74 -0.64 -14.03 17.68
CA GLN A 74 -1.54 -14.78 18.57
C GLN A 74 -2.33 -15.86 17.83
N ILE A 75 -2.82 -15.56 16.61
CA ILE A 75 -3.52 -16.54 15.77
C ILE A 75 -2.57 -17.69 15.39
N LEU A 76 -1.33 -17.36 14.98
CA LEU A 76 -0.30 -18.36 14.66
C LEU A 76 0.06 -19.22 15.88
N ALA A 77 0.17 -18.60 17.07
CA ALA A 77 0.42 -19.32 18.31
C ALA A 77 -0.73 -20.29 18.66
N GLY A 78 -1.98 -19.92 18.39
CA GLY A 78 -3.14 -20.82 18.51
C GLY A 78 -3.07 -22.03 17.56
N GLN A 79 -2.28 -21.94 16.49
CA GLN A 79 -1.99 -23.04 15.56
C GLN A 79 -0.67 -23.77 15.89
N GLY A 80 -0.07 -23.51 17.07
CA GLY A 80 1.19 -24.12 17.51
C GLY A 80 2.45 -23.49 16.92
N ILE A 81 2.34 -22.36 16.23
CA ILE A 81 3.47 -21.66 15.60
C ILE A 81 3.84 -20.45 16.46
N HIS A 82 4.93 -20.58 17.20
CA HIS A 82 5.46 -19.52 18.06
C HIS A 82 6.46 -18.66 17.29
N LEU A 83 6.03 -17.44 16.96
CA LEU A 83 6.86 -16.43 16.31
C LEU A 83 6.80 -15.14 17.12
N ASP A 84 7.88 -14.36 17.10
CA ASP A 84 7.86 -13.02 17.65
C ASP A 84 7.32 -12.02 16.62
N ARG A 85 6.80 -10.89 17.11
CA ARG A 85 6.26 -9.83 16.26
C ARG A 85 7.33 -9.15 15.40
N ALA A 86 8.60 -9.12 15.85
CA ALA A 86 9.68 -8.52 15.09
C ALA A 86 10.05 -9.36 13.85
N THR A 87 9.91 -10.69 13.92
CA THR A 87 10.03 -11.58 12.76
C THR A 87 9.01 -11.24 11.68
N LEU A 88 7.72 -11.12 12.03
CA LEU A 88 6.69 -10.69 11.07
C LEU A 88 6.96 -9.28 10.53
N ALA A 89 7.39 -8.36 11.38
CA ALA A 89 7.77 -7.00 10.95
C ALA A 89 8.96 -7.04 9.97
N GLY A 90 9.93 -7.92 10.19
CA GLY A 90 11.05 -8.15 9.28
C GLY A 90 10.59 -8.66 7.90
N TRP A 91 9.62 -9.57 7.86
CA TRP A 91 9.03 -10.05 6.61
C TRP A 91 8.29 -8.93 5.86
N VAL A 92 7.50 -8.12 6.58
CA VAL A 92 6.81 -6.95 5.99
C VAL A 92 7.83 -5.96 5.42
N LYS A 93 8.93 -5.66 6.13
CA LYS A 93 9.99 -4.79 5.63
C LYS A 93 10.63 -5.34 4.35
N ARG A 94 10.88 -6.65 4.29
CA ARG A 94 11.44 -7.26 3.07
C ARG A 94 10.45 -7.19 1.89
N ALA A 95 9.17 -7.45 2.14
CA ALA A 95 8.14 -7.32 1.11
C ALA A 95 8.05 -5.88 0.59
N ALA A 96 8.09 -4.89 1.48
CA ALA A 96 8.11 -3.48 1.11
C ALA A 96 9.33 -3.11 0.25
N TRP A 97 10.51 -3.67 0.55
CA TRP A 97 11.71 -3.46 -0.26
C TRP A 97 11.52 -3.96 -1.71
N TRP A 98 10.97 -5.17 -1.89
CA TRP A 98 10.69 -5.72 -3.23
C TRP A 98 9.61 -4.95 -3.99
N LEU A 99 8.57 -4.49 -3.29
CA LEU A 99 7.46 -3.75 -3.88
C LEU A 99 7.79 -2.28 -4.18
N ARG A 100 8.93 -1.76 -3.68
CA ARG A 100 9.33 -0.36 -3.86
C ARG A 100 9.40 0.04 -5.33
N SER A 101 10.02 -0.77 -6.18
CA SER A 101 10.16 -0.45 -7.61
C SER A 101 8.81 -0.38 -8.32
N LEU A 102 7.87 -1.25 -7.93
CA LEU A 102 6.50 -1.23 -8.47
C LEU A 102 5.76 0.04 -8.01
N TYR A 103 5.89 0.39 -6.73
CA TYR A 103 5.35 1.63 -6.18
C TYR A 103 5.91 2.87 -6.89
N GLU A 104 7.23 2.95 -7.11
CA GLU A 104 7.88 4.06 -7.81
C GLU A 104 7.44 4.15 -9.28
N LEU A 105 7.23 3.01 -9.95
CA LEU A 105 6.67 2.99 -11.30
C LEU A 105 5.23 3.51 -11.31
N GLN A 106 4.39 3.01 -10.40
CA GLN A 106 2.98 3.42 -10.29
C GLN A 106 2.85 4.92 -9.96
N LEU A 107 3.66 5.44 -9.03
CA LEU A 107 3.68 6.86 -8.71
C LEU A 107 4.07 7.71 -9.92
N ARG A 108 5.11 7.31 -10.67
CA ARG A 108 5.50 8.00 -11.92
C ARG A 108 4.40 7.97 -12.97
N MET A 109 3.69 6.86 -13.12
CA MET A 109 2.56 6.77 -14.04
C MET A 109 1.44 7.72 -13.66
N ILE A 110 1.10 7.80 -12.37
CA ILE A 110 0.10 8.75 -11.86
C ILE A 110 0.56 10.20 -12.12
N GLN A 111 1.81 10.52 -11.85
CA GLN A 111 2.38 11.85 -12.08
C GLN A 111 2.56 12.21 -13.56
N ALA A 112 2.55 11.23 -14.46
CA ALA A 112 2.53 11.48 -15.90
C ALA A 112 1.12 11.73 -16.44
N ALA A 113 0.07 11.51 -15.63
CA ALA A 113 -1.31 11.68 -16.06
C ALA A 113 -1.64 13.18 -16.26
N PRO A 114 -2.50 13.52 -17.25
CA PRO A 114 -2.92 14.90 -17.48
C PRO A 114 -3.66 15.53 -16.28
N ARG A 115 -4.29 14.68 -15.46
CA ARG A 115 -5.03 15.06 -14.26
C ARG A 115 -4.69 14.15 -13.10
N VAL A 116 -4.37 14.73 -11.96
CA VAL A 116 -4.10 14.02 -10.71
C VAL A 116 -4.97 14.59 -9.61
N PHE A 117 -5.59 13.71 -8.84
CA PHE A 117 -6.29 14.02 -7.61
C PHE A 117 -5.32 13.85 -6.44
N CYS A 118 -5.20 14.88 -5.61
CA CYS A 118 -4.40 14.83 -4.39
C CYS A 118 -5.27 15.08 -3.16
N ASP A 119 -5.24 14.14 -2.22
CA ASP A 119 -5.89 14.27 -0.92
C ASP A 119 -4.88 14.15 0.23
N GLU A 120 -5.09 14.92 1.29
CA GLU A 120 -4.23 14.97 2.46
C GLU A 120 -4.94 14.32 3.65
N THR A 121 -4.35 13.26 4.20
CA THR A 121 -4.85 12.59 5.40
C THR A 121 -3.86 12.74 6.57
N PRO A 122 -4.25 13.42 7.67
CA PRO A 122 -3.39 13.56 8.85
C PRO A 122 -3.29 12.24 9.60
N MET A 123 -2.06 11.90 10.00
CA MET A 123 -1.72 10.65 10.64
C MET A 123 -0.88 10.87 11.89
N PRO A 124 -1.32 10.36 13.06
CA PRO A 124 -0.48 10.36 14.26
C PRO A 124 0.60 9.29 14.14
N VAL A 125 1.86 9.70 14.25
CA VAL A 125 3.04 8.83 14.21
C VAL A 125 3.77 8.91 15.55
N LEU A 126 4.23 7.75 16.04
CA LEU A 126 5.05 7.67 17.25
C LEU A 126 6.42 8.29 16.98
N ASP A 127 6.85 9.17 17.88
CA ASP A 127 8.10 9.91 17.80
C ASP A 127 8.93 9.61 19.06
N PRO A 128 9.86 8.64 19.01
CA PRO A 128 10.62 8.21 20.19
C PRO A 128 11.40 9.39 20.80
N GLY A 129 11.13 9.67 22.08
CA GLY A 129 11.68 10.84 22.79
C GLY A 129 10.67 11.98 22.96
N ARG A 130 9.53 11.93 22.27
CA ARG A 130 8.41 12.85 22.47
C ARG A 130 7.26 12.13 23.18
N HIS A 131 6.76 12.69 24.28
CA HIS A 131 5.61 12.13 25.03
C HIS A 131 4.26 12.24 24.31
N ARG A 132 4.23 12.80 23.08
CA ARG A 132 3.03 12.96 22.27
C ARG A 132 3.32 12.56 20.83
N PRO A 133 2.34 11.97 20.12
CA PRO A 133 2.51 11.61 18.72
C PRO A 133 2.76 12.87 17.88
N ARG A 134 3.65 12.75 16.90
CA ARG A 134 3.84 13.75 15.85
C ARG A 134 2.73 13.57 14.82
N ILE A 135 2.08 14.66 14.41
CA ILE A 135 1.12 14.61 13.30
C ILE A 135 1.89 14.73 11.99
N CYS A 136 1.97 13.63 11.25
CA CYS A 136 2.48 13.56 9.89
C CYS A 136 1.31 13.54 8.91
N GLN A 137 1.61 13.50 7.61
CA GLN A 137 0.62 13.51 6.55
C GLN A 137 0.84 12.35 5.58
N PHE A 138 -0.25 11.74 5.14
CA PHE A 138 -0.26 10.90 3.95
C PHE A 138 -0.94 11.64 2.81
N TRP A 139 -0.23 11.75 1.69
CA TRP A 139 -0.74 12.33 0.47
C TRP A 139 -1.15 11.20 -0.48
N ALA A 140 -2.44 11.09 -0.76
CA ALA A 140 -2.95 10.19 -1.78
C ALA A 140 -2.84 10.90 -3.13
N HIS A 141 -2.06 10.36 -4.06
CA HIS A 141 -2.00 10.76 -5.46
C HIS A 141 -2.82 9.75 -6.24
N ALA A 142 -3.90 10.18 -6.86
CA ALA A 142 -4.81 9.30 -7.60
C ALA A 142 -5.07 9.80 -9.01
N MET A 143 -5.23 8.87 -9.93
CA MET A 143 -5.77 9.10 -11.26
C MET A 143 -6.99 8.20 -11.42
N ASP A 144 -8.13 8.77 -11.81
CA ASP A 144 -9.32 8.02 -12.18
C ASP A 144 -10.14 8.84 -13.17
N ASP A 145 -10.06 8.44 -14.44
CA ASP A 145 -10.85 9.02 -15.52
C ASP A 145 -11.99 8.09 -15.96
N GLN A 146 -12.15 6.91 -15.33
CA GLN A 146 -13.20 5.94 -15.70
C GLN A 146 -14.61 6.52 -15.64
N PRO A 147 -14.99 7.32 -14.62
CA PRO A 147 -16.33 7.94 -14.58
C PRO A 147 -16.62 8.85 -15.79
N TRP A 148 -15.58 9.31 -16.50
CA TRP A 148 -15.68 10.24 -17.63
C TRP A 148 -15.33 9.55 -18.96
N GLY A 149 -15.30 8.22 -18.99
CA GLY A 149 -14.99 7.43 -20.19
C GLY A 149 -13.52 7.48 -20.61
N GLY A 150 -12.62 7.85 -19.70
CA GLY A 150 -11.19 7.89 -19.97
C GLY A 150 -10.59 6.49 -20.18
N PRO A 151 -9.57 6.35 -21.05
CA PRO A 151 -8.95 5.06 -21.35
C PRO A 151 -8.00 4.58 -20.24
N SER A 152 -7.60 5.46 -19.33
CA SER A 152 -6.62 5.16 -18.29
C SER A 152 -7.22 4.32 -17.16
N PRO A 153 -6.52 3.27 -16.68
CA PRO A 153 -6.97 2.52 -15.52
C PRO A 153 -6.86 3.36 -14.24
N PRO A 154 -7.75 3.17 -13.26
CA PRO A 154 -7.68 3.89 -12.00
C PRO A 154 -6.46 3.43 -11.20
N ALA A 155 -5.72 4.38 -10.61
CA ALA A 155 -4.56 4.09 -9.79
C ALA A 155 -4.43 5.10 -8.64
N VAL A 156 -3.92 4.62 -7.49
CA VAL A 156 -3.63 5.45 -6.31
C VAL A 156 -2.27 5.09 -5.72
N ALA A 157 -1.48 6.08 -5.36
CA ALA A 157 -0.23 5.93 -4.64
C ALA A 157 -0.21 6.85 -3.42
N TYR A 158 0.35 6.38 -2.30
CA TYR A 158 0.43 7.15 -1.07
C TYR A 158 1.86 7.60 -0.81
N VAL A 159 2.05 8.90 -0.63
CA VAL A 159 3.35 9.49 -0.29
C VAL A 159 3.31 10.00 1.14
N PHE A 160 4.24 9.51 1.96
CA PHE A 160 4.40 9.98 3.33
C PHE A 160 5.11 11.32 3.37
N ALA A 161 4.61 12.25 4.19
CA ALA A 161 5.24 13.52 4.46
C ALA A 161 5.28 13.79 5.97
N ASP A 162 6.39 14.37 6.40
CA ASP A 162 6.73 14.57 7.80
C ASP A 162 5.98 15.77 8.44
N GLY A 163 5.24 16.53 7.63
CA GLY A 163 4.43 17.67 8.05
C GLY A 163 3.51 18.18 6.96
N ARG A 164 2.73 19.22 7.31
CA ARG A 164 1.73 19.88 6.44
C ARG A 164 2.31 21.03 5.59
N GLY A 165 3.64 21.11 5.48
CA GLY A 165 4.29 22.23 4.81
C GLY A 165 4.11 22.19 3.29
N THR A 166 3.92 23.35 2.66
CA THR A 166 3.87 23.49 1.20
C THR A 166 5.14 22.94 0.51
N LYS A 167 6.27 22.96 1.22
CA LYS A 167 7.54 22.39 0.74
C LYS A 167 7.46 20.89 0.46
N GLU A 168 6.75 20.14 1.29
CA GLU A 168 6.61 18.68 1.16
C GLU A 168 5.85 18.34 -0.12
N ILE A 169 4.70 18.98 -0.34
CA ILE A 169 3.88 18.73 -1.54
C ILE A 169 4.55 19.26 -2.82
N ALA A 170 5.24 20.40 -2.74
CA ALA A 170 6.01 20.92 -3.87
C ALA A 170 7.13 19.96 -4.27
N GLY A 171 7.84 19.38 -3.29
CA GLY A 171 8.85 18.35 -3.54
C GLY A 171 8.25 17.11 -4.22
N GLN A 172 7.09 16.65 -3.75
CA GLN A 172 6.41 15.47 -4.32
C GLN A 172 5.94 15.68 -5.76
N LEU A 173 5.49 16.90 -6.10
CA LEU A 173 4.98 17.26 -7.43
C LEU A 173 6.04 17.89 -8.33
N THR A 174 7.32 17.77 -7.96
CA THR A 174 8.42 18.30 -8.78
C THR A 174 8.37 17.68 -10.18
N GLY A 175 8.26 18.51 -11.21
CA GLY A 175 8.19 18.07 -12.60
C GLY A 175 6.80 17.64 -13.08
N PHE A 176 5.77 17.72 -12.24
CA PHE A 176 4.38 17.52 -12.67
C PHE A 176 3.92 18.67 -13.57
N SER A 177 3.40 18.34 -14.75
CA SER A 177 2.76 19.29 -15.65
C SER A 177 1.38 18.75 -16.02
N GLY A 178 0.34 19.34 -15.43
CA GLY A 178 -1.03 18.87 -15.59
C GLY A 178 -2.00 19.58 -14.67
N ILE A 179 -3.21 19.04 -14.58
CA ILE A 179 -4.28 19.54 -13.71
C ILE A 179 -4.19 18.84 -12.37
N LEU A 180 -3.87 19.58 -11.32
CA LEU A 180 -3.92 19.10 -9.95
C LEU A 180 -5.28 19.43 -9.33
N GLN A 181 -6.03 18.42 -8.95
CA GLN A 181 -7.28 18.57 -8.22
C GLN A 181 -7.08 18.23 -6.75
N VAL A 182 -7.32 19.19 -5.87
CA VAL A 182 -7.24 19.01 -4.41
C VAL A 182 -8.60 19.33 -3.79
N ASP A 183 -8.98 18.60 -2.73
CA ASP A 183 -10.11 19.02 -1.92
C ASP A 183 -9.71 20.20 -1.02
N VAL A 184 -10.57 21.20 -0.92
CA VAL A 184 -10.26 22.45 -0.20
C VAL A 184 -10.30 22.19 1.30
N CYS A 185 -9.14 21.98 1.91
CA CYS A 185 -9.00 21.89 3.37
C CYS A 185 -8.65 23.27 3.99
N GLY A 186 -9.64 24.14 4.18
CA GLY A 186 -9.53 25.37 5.02
C GLY A 186 -9.96 26.69 4.37
N ARG A 187 -10.29 27.70 5.21
CA ARG A 187 -10.87 29.01 4.83
C ARG A 187 -10.26 29.60 3.53
N PRO A 188 -11.07 30.16 2.62
CA PRO A 188 -10.69 30.53 1.25
C PRO A 188 -9.64 31.65 1.11
N THR A 189 -9.16 32.22 2.21
CA THR A 189 -8.23 33.36 2.21
C THR A 189 -6.75 32.99 2.23
N LYS A 190 -6.35 31.73 2.52
CA LYS A 190 -4.92 31.34 2.57
C LYS A 190 -4.41 30.44 1.44
N CYS A 191 -5.29 29.78 0.68
CA CYS A 191 -4.87 28.96 -0.47
C CYS A 191 -4.65 29.76 -1.77
N LYS A 192 -4.73 31.10 -1.74
CA LYS A 192 -4.63 31.94 -2.94
C LYS A 192 -3.26 32.57 -3.20
N GLN A 193 -2.24 32.38 -2.36
CA GLN A 193 -1.01 33.17 -2.51
C GLN A 193 0.28 32.37 -2.79
N ASN A 194 0.35 31.06 -2.55
CA ASN A 194 1.66 30.37 -2.58
C ASN A 194 1.76 29.18 -3.54
N LEU A 195 0.74 28.94 -4.38
CA LEU A 195 0.83 28.07 -5.56
C LEU A 195 0.56 28.86 -6.84
N THR A 196 0.88 30.17 -6.81
CA THR A 196 0.82 31.03 -7.98
C THR A 196 1.98 30.70 -8.92
N SER A 197 1.61 30.03 -10.02
CA SER A 197 2.06 30.23 -11.40
C SER A 197 3.53 30.05 -11.80
N GLU A 198 4.52 29.98 -10.91
CA GLU A 198 5.93 29.85 -11.32
C GLU A 198 6.59 28.51 -11.01
N GLN A 199 5.99 27.66 -10.16
CA GLN A 199 6.56 26.34 -9.83
C GLN A 199 5.77 25.15 -10.41
N ALA A 200 4.64 25.41 -11.06
CA ALA A 200 3.91 24.45 -11.87
C ALA A 200 3.53 25.14 -13.18
N CYS A 201 4.30 24.91 -14.24
CA CYS A 201 3.85 25.24 -15.59
C CYS A 201 2.73 24.25 -15.95
N GLY A 202 1.51 24.60 -15.56
CA GLY A 202 0.28 23.81 -15.74
C GLY A 202 -0.85 24.43 -14.91
N ARG A 203 -1.97 24.78 -15.57
CA ARG A 203 -3.13 25.46 -14.97
C ARG A 203 -3.59 24.78 -13.66
N VAL A 204 -3.36 25.44 -12.53
CA VAL A 204 -4.03 25.12 -11.25
C VAL A 204 -5.48 25.58 -11.37
N LEU A 205 -6.37 24.69 -11.82
CA LEU A 205 -7.82 24.93 -11.76
C LEU A 205 -8.27 24.73 -10.31
N THR A 206 -8.53 25.84 -9.65
CA THR A 206 -9.33 25.88 -8.43
C THR A 206 -10.75 25.40 -8.75
N CYS A 207 -11.23 24.43 -7.97
CA CYS A 207 -12.63 24.07 -7.74
C CYS A 207 -13.60 24.27 -8.93
N VAL A 208 -13.81 23.24 -9.76
CA VAL A 208 -15.02 23.17 -10.58
C VAL A 208 -16.17 22.81 -9.65
N ARG A 209 -16.88 23.81 -9.10
CA ARG A 209 -18.25 23.57 -8.63
C ARG A 209 -19.09 23.22 -9.86
N PRO A 210 -19.79 22.08 -9.90
CA PRO A 210 -20.69 21.79 -11.00
C PRO A 210 -21.88 22.74 -10.90
N ARG A 211 -21.89 23.79 -11.72
CA ARG A 211 -23.15 24.31 -12.24
C ARG A 211 -23.45 23.43 -13.45
N ASP A 212 -24.56 22.71 -13.37
CA ASP A 212 -25.18 21.95 -14.47
C ASP A 212 -24.64 20.55 -14.75
N ALA A 213 -24.50 19.72 -13.71
CA ALA A 213 -24.45 18.27 -13.87
C ALA A 213 -25.53 17.59 -13.00
N THR A 214 -26.77 17.59 -13.50
CA THR A 214 -27.87 16.75 -13.04
C THR A 214 -27.60 15.29 -13.41
N SER A 215 -26.67 14.63 -12.72
CA SER A 215 -26.51 13.18 -12.78
C SER A 215 -25.66 12.69 -11.60
N THR A 216 -26.35 12.41 -10.51
CA THR A 216 -25.83 11.71 -9.33
C THR A 216 -25.48 10.25 -9.67
N ARG A 217 -24.27 9.99 -10.17
CA ARG A 217 -23.62 8.68 -10.01
C ARG A 217 -22.17 8.85 -9.60
N ARG A 218 -21.94 8.82 -8.28
CA ARG A 218 -20.61 8.65 -7.69
C ARG A 218 -20.12 7.24 -8.04
N GLY A 219 -18.91 7.14 -8.57
CA GLY A 219 -18.33 5.84 -8.94
C GLY A 219 -18.10 4.94 -7.72
N PRO A 220 -18.09 3.60 -7.89
CA PRO A 220 -17.91 2.65 -6.80
C PRO A 220 -16.58 2.84 -6.03
N LEU A 221 -15.52 3.27 -6.71
CA LEU A 221 -14.23 3.59 -6.08
C LEU A 221 -14.31 4.82 -5.15
N TRP A 222 -15.11 5.83 -5.50
CA TRP A 222 -15.31 7.03 -4.67
C TRP A 222 -16.09 6.71 -3.38
N ASN A 223 -17.08 5.81 -3.46
CA ASN A 223 -17.83 5.34 -2.29
C ASN A 223 -17.00 4.42 -1.39
N ALA A 224 -16.15 3.57 -1.98
CA ALA A 224 -15.15 2.80 -1.24
C ALA A 224 -14.13 3.71 -0.53
N TRP A 225 -13.69 4.79 -1.19
CA TRP A 225 -12.72 5.76 -0.68
C TRP A 225 -13.21 6.54 0.55
N ILE A 226 -14.46 7.05 0.56
CA ILE A 226 -15.04 7.73 1.73
C ILE A 226 -15.15 6.77 2.93
N GLY A 227 -15.55 5.51 2.70
CA GLY A 227 -15.66 4.50 3.76
C GLY A 227 -14.32 4.10 4.37
N SER A 228 -13.24 4.09 3.57
CA SER A 228 -11.88 3.73 4.03
C SER A 228 -11.17 4.84 4.82
N ASN A 229 -11.54 6.11 4.63
CA ASN A 229 -10.86 7.26 5.23
C ASN A 229 -11.01 7.31 6.78
N SER A 230 -12.11 6.75 7.32
CA SER A 230 -12.27 6.55 8.77
C SER A 230 -11.42 5.40 9.31
N ALA A 231 -11.14 4.37 8.49
CA ALA A 231 -10.43 3.16 8.90
C ALA A 231 -8.90 3.31 8.86
N MET A 232 -8.36 4.17 7.98
CA MET A 232 -6.90 4.40 7.89
C MET A 232 -6.30 5.11 9.11
N ARG A 233 -7.07 5.90 9.85
CA ARG A 233 -6.61 6.51 11.12
C ARG A 233 -6.23 5.48 12.20
N ALA A 234 -6.77 4.27 12.15
CA ALA A 234 -6.55 3.24 13.18
C ALA A 234 -5.34 2.33 12.90
N LEU A 235 -4.75 2.37 11.70
CA LEU A 235 -3.96 1.27 11.15
C LEU A 235 -2.48 1.17 11.58
N TRP A 236 -1.94 2.16 12.31
CA TRP A 236 -0.50 2.22 12.57
C TRP A 236 -0.09 2.39 14.03
N HIS A 237 -1.04 2.31 14.97
CA HIS A 237 -0.76 2.38 16.41
C HIS A 237 -0.01 1.17 17.00
N SER A 238 0.43 0.18 16.19
CA SER A 238 1.03 -1.06 16.73
C SER A 238 2.37 -1.50 16.13
N SER A 239 3.08 -0.63 15.39
CA SER A 239 4.31 -1.03 14.66
C SER A 239 5.64 -0.54 15.28
N THR A 240 5.63 0.06 16.48
CA THR A 240 6.88 0.44 17.18
C THR A 240 6.70 0.38 18.70
N CYS A 241 7.11 -0.76 19.26
CA CYS A 241 7.49 -1.08 20.65
C CYS A 241 7.40 -2.58 20.75
#